data_AF-A0A653PW67-F1
#
_entry.id   AF-A0A653PW67-F1
#
_cell.length_a   1.000
_cell.length_b   1.000
_cell.length_c   1.000
_cell.angle_alpha   90.00
_cell.angle_beta   90.00
_cell.angle_gamma   90.00
#
_symmetry.space_group_name_H-M   'P 1'
#
loop_
_entity.id
_entity.type
_entity.pdbx_description
1 polymer ?
#
loop_
_entity_poly.entity_id
_entity_poly.type
_entity_poly.pdbx_seq_one_letter_code
_entity_poly.pdbx_strand_id
1 'polypeptide(L)' 'MVECGDQEMVDRYWSALTDGGSESQCGWLKDRFGVSWQIIPSVLNSLIAGPDPLGSQRAMQAMLGMRKLDIAELQKAYNG' A
#
# COMPACT_ATOMS: atom_id res chain seq x y z
N MET A 1 1.62 -11.69 -1.39
CA MET A 1 0.81 -10.47 -1.32
C MET A 1 -0.22 -10.66 -0.23
N VAL A 2 -0.40 -9.67 0.64
CA VAL A 2 -1.39 -9.70 1.72
C VAL A 2 -2.36 -8.56 1.50
N GLU A 3 -3.64 -8.90 1.34
CA GLU A 3 -4.72 -7.93 1.23
C GLU A 3 -5.19 -7.53 2.62
N CYS A 4 -5.16 -6.24 2.91
CA CYS A 4 -5.59 -5.69 4.20
C CYS A 4 -6.91 -4.92 4.04
N GLY A 5 -7.88 -5.20 4.92
CA GLY A 5 -9.18 -4.53 4.89
C GLY A 5 -9.18 -3.12 5.50
N ASP A 6 -8.21 -2.84 6.36
CA ASP A 6 -8.09 -1.59 7.10
C ASP A 6 -6.62 -1.21 7.34
N GLN A 7 -6.40 0.01 7.84
CA GLN A 7 -5.07 0.56 8.08
C GLN A 7 -4.37 -0.12 9.26
N GLU A 8 -5.11 -0.61 10.26
CA GLU A 8 -4.52 -1.29 11.42
C GLU A 8 -3.88 -2.62 11.01
N MET A 9 -4.52 -3.36 10.10
CA MET A 9 -3.96 -4.57 9.51
C MET A 9 -2.69 -4.26 8.71
N VAL A 10 -2.72 -3.22 7.87
CA VAL A 10 -1.54 -2.79 7.11
C VAL A 10 -0.38 -2.51 8.08
N ASP A 11 -0.64 -1.72 9.11
CA ASP A 11 0.37 -1.29 10.07
C ASP A 11 0.92 -2.47 10.90
N ARG A 12 0.04 -3.38 11.31
CA ARG A 12 0.43 -4.59 12.04
C ARG A 12 1.33 -5.49 11.20
N TYR A 13 0.95 -5.80 9.96
CA TYR A 13 1.76 -6.64 9.09
C TYR A 13 3.05 -5.94 8.68
N TRP A 14 2.99 -4.63 8.41
CA TRP A 14 4.17 -3.84 8.07
C TRP A 14 5.19 -3.86 9.20
N SER A 15 4.76 -3.57 10.43
CA SER A 15 5.63 -3.59 11.62
C SER A 15 6.18 -4.99 11.89
N ALA A 16 5.36 -6.04 11.77
CA ALA A 16 5.79 -7.40 12.03
C ALA A 16 6.82 -7.92 11.02
N LEU A 17 6.68 -7.56 9.74
CA LEU A 17 7.57 -8.03 8.69
C LEU A 17 8.83 -7.17 8.53
N THR A 18 8.78 -5.90 8.94
CA THR A 18 9.96 -5.03 8.98
C THR A 18 10.82 -5.26 10.22
N ASP A 19 10.31 -5.96 11.24
CA ASP A 19 11.07 -6.41 12.41
C ASP A 19 12.17 -7.42 12.02
N GLY A 20 13.39 -6.90 11.88
CA GLY A 20 14.55 -7.62 11.35
C GLY A 20 14.60 -7.69 9.81
N GLY A 21 13.70 -6.99 9.13
CA GLY A 21 13.57 -6.94 7.68
C GLY A 21 14.04 -5.61 7.06
N SER A 22 13.56 -5.30 5.86
CA SER A 22 13.83 -4.04 5.17
C SER A 22 12.61 -3.57 4.40
N GLU A 23 12.30 -2.28 4.52
CA GLU A 23 11.23 -1.65 3.76
C GLU A 23 11.61 -1.43 2.29
N SER A 24 10.61 -1.52 1.42
CA SER A 24 10.73 -1.16 0.01
C SER A 24 9.58 -0.23 -0.41
N GLN A 25 9.50 0.08 -1.70
CA GLN A 25 8.53 1.03 -2.25
C GLN A 25 7.20 0.34 -2.62
N CYS A 26 6.12 1.11 -2.67
CA CYS A 26 4.80 0.68 -3.16
C CYS A 26 4.22 -0.54 -2.44
N GLY A 27 4.31 -0.56 -1.11
CA GLY A 27 3.81 -1.65 -0.28
C GLY A 27 4.73 -2.87 -0.20
N TRP A 28 5.88 -2.85 -0.88
CA TRP A 28 6.85 -3.92 -0.80
C TRP A 28 7.74 -3.80 0.43
N LEU A 29 8.13 -4.95 0.96
CA LEU A 29 9.10 -5.08 2.03
C LEU A 29 9.71 -6.48 1.99
N LYS A 30 10.81 -6.66 2.70
CA LYS A 30 11.50 -7.93 2.82
C LYS A 30 11.59 -8.29 4.30
N ASP A 31 11.22 -9.52 4.66
CA ASP A 31 11.32 -9.97 6.05
C ASP A 31 12.76 -10.37 6.43
N ARG A 32 12.95 -10.73 7.70
CA ARG A 32 14.23 -11.20 8.25
C ARG A 32 14.80 -12.44 7.56
N PHE A 33 13.96 -13.23 6.90
CA PHE A 33 14.36 -14.44 6.18
C PHE A 33 14.69 -14.16 4.71
N GLY A 34 14.55 -12.90 4.27
CA GLY A 34 14.79 -12.50 2.90
C GLY A 34 13.60 -12.79 1.98
N VAL A 35 12.40 -13.05 2.51
CA VAL A 35 11.19 -13.23 1.70
C VAL A 35 10.59 -11.87 1.39
N SER A 36 10.27 -11.64 0.12
CA SER A 36 9.62 -10.41 -0.33
C SER A 36 8.11 -10.51 -0.13
N TRP A 37 7.57 -9.54 0.62
CA TRP A 37 6.15 -9.38 0.86
C TRP A 37 5.66 -8.08 0.24
N GLN A 38 4.40 -8.11 -0.17
CA GLN A 38 3.71 -6.92 -0.64
C GLN A 38 2.41 -6.80 0.15
N ILE A 39 2.29 -5.71 0.92
CA ILE A 39 1.10 -5.38 1.69
C ILE A 39 0.30 -4.39 0.88
N ILE A 40 -0.90 -4.79 0.47
CA ILE A 40 -1.79 -3.99 -0.36
C ILE A 40 -3.13 -3.81 0.35
N PRO A 41 -3.61 -2.58 0.54
CA PRO A 41 -4.99 -2.35 0.96
C PRO A 41 -5.98 -2.83 -0.09
N SER A 42 -7.04 -3.50 0.32
CA SER A 42 -8.09 -4.01 -0.59
C SER A 42 -8.68 -2.90 -1.49
N VAL A 43 -8.78 -1.68 -0.95
CA VAL A 43 -9.28 -0.51 -1.69
C VAL A 43 -8.35 -0.04 -2.80
N LEU A 44 -7.04 -0.33 -2.74
CA LEU A 44 -6.07 0.17 -3.70
C LEU A 44 -6.46 -0.22 -5.13
N ASN A 45 -6.81 -1.49 -5.35
CA ASN A 45 -7.20 -2.00 -6.66
C ASN A 45 -8.40 -1.23 -7.22
N SER A 46 -9.40 -0.94 -6.38
CA SER A 46 -10.56 -0.15 -6.79
C SER A 46 -10.24 1.31 -7.08
N LEU A 47 -9.22 1.89 -6.43
CA LEU A 47 -8.79 3.26 -6.69
C LEU A 47 -7.98 3.36 -8.00
N ILE A 48 -7.03 2.46 -8.23
CA ILE A 48 -6.16 2.51 -9.42
C ILE A 48 -6.84 1.95 -10.70
N ALA A 49 -7.79 1.03 -10.55
CA ALA A 49 -8.60 0.48 -11.65
C ALA A 49 -10.04 1.03 -11.62
N GLY A 50 -10.24 2.17 -10.95
CA GLY A 50 -11.54 2.81 -10.81
C GLY A 50 -12.05 3.41 -12.12
N PRO A 51 -13.33 3.83 -12.16
CA PRO A 51 -13.95 4.39 -13.36
C PRO A 51 -13.51 5.83 -13.67
N ASP A 52 -12.92 6.56 -12.70
CA ASP A 52 -12.33 7.88 -12.90
C ASP A 52 -10.83 7.76 -13.24
N PRO A 53 -10.42 7.98 -14.51
CA PRO A 53 -9.03 7.86 -14.92
C PRO A 53 -8.11 8.91 -14.27
N LEU A 54 -8.63 10.11 -13.97
CA LEU A 54 -7.83 11.18 -13.34
C LEU A 54 -7.62 10.89 -11.86
N GLY A 55 -8.68 10.49 -11.16
CA GLY A 55 -8.59 9.98 -9.78
C GLY A 55 -7.64 8.78 -9.69
N SER A 56 -7.75 7.81 -10.58
CA SER A 56 -6.86 6.65 -10.63
C SER A 56 -5.40 7.04 -10.85
N GLN A 57 -5.13 8.01 -11.74
CA GLN A 57 -3.77 8.51 -11.96
C GLN A 57 -3.19 9.18 -10.71
N ARG A 58 -3.99 9.98 -9.98
CA ARG A 58 -3.56 10.61 -8.72
C ARG A 58 -3.29 9.59 -7.63
N ALA A 59 -4.19 8.61 -7.46
CA ALA A 59 -3.98 7.51 -6.52
C ALA A 59 -2.71 6.71 -6.85
N MET A 60 -2.45 6.46 -8.14
CA MET A 60 -1.24 5.78 -8.60
C MET A 60 0.03 6.62 -8.34
N GLN A 61 -0.01 7.94 -8.56
CA GLN A 61 1.12 8.82 -8.21
C GLN A 61 1.40 8.83 -6.70
N ALA A 62 0.35 8.90 -5.87
CA ALA A 62 0.48 8.83 -4.43
C ALA A 62 1.12 7.50 -3.99
N MET A 63 0.65 6.38 -4.54
CA MET A 63 1.21 5.04 -4.29
C MET A 63 2.70 4.94 -4.64
N LEU A 64 3.15 5.56 -5.74
CA LEU A 64 4.55 5.55 -6.17
C LEU A 64 5.46 6.32 -5.21
N GLY A 65 4.94 7.34 -4.52
CA GLY A 65 5.67 8.09 -3.49
C GLY A 65 5.69 7.41 -2.11
N MET A 66 4.90 6.36 -1.92
CA MET A 66 4.73 5.69 -0.63
C MET A 66 5.60 4.45 -0.53
N ARG A 67 6.18 4.23 0.66
CA ARG A 67 6.73 2.93 1.06
C ARG A 67 5.63 2.05 1.62
N LYS A 68 5.10 2.43 2.78
CA LYS A 68 3.88 1.87 3.35
C LYS A 68 2.67 2.55 2.74
N LEU A 69 1.70 1.76 2.29
CA LEU A 69 0.47 2.28 1.70
C LEU A 69 -0.48 2.77 2.79
N ASP A 70 -0.93 4.02 2.64
CA ASP A 70 -1.91 4.64 3.54
C ASP A 70 -3.25 4.74 2.81
N ILE A 71 -4.28 4.11 3.38
CA ILE A 71 -5.62 4.03 2.80
C ILE A 71 -6.25 5.42 2.66
N ALA A 72 -6.11 6.27 3.68
CA ALA A 72 -6.74 7.58 3.72
C ALA A 72 -6.10 8.52 2.69
N GLU A 73 -4.77 8.52 2.60
CA GLU A 73 -4.05 9.34 1.62
C GLU A 73 -4.30 8.86 0.18
N LEU A 74 -4.40 7.54 -0.06
CA LEU A 74 -4.79 7.01 -1.38
C LEU A 74 -6.21 7.44 -1.78
N GLN A 75 -7.17 7.36 -0.86
CA GLN A 75 -8.55 7.81 -1.12
C GLN A 75 -8.62 9.32 -1.34
N LYS A 76 -7.88 10.09 -0.55
CA LYS A 76 -7.79 11.54 -0.70
C LYS A 76 -7.16 11.94 -2.02
N ALA A 77 -6.09 11.26 -2.46
CA ALA A 77 -5.49 11.47 -3.76
C ALA A 77 -6.45 11.14 -4.91
N TYR A 78 -7.23 10.06 -4.78
CA TYR A 78 -8.25 9.72 -5.77
C TYR A 78 -9.33 10.80 -5.90
N ASN A 79 -9.84 11.27 -4.76
CA ASN A 79 -10.97 12.21 -4.69
C ASN A 79 -10.63 13.68 -4.97
N GLY A 80 -9.36 14.09 -4.84
CA GLY A 80 -8.94 15.49 -4.95
C GLY A 80 -8.47 15.86 -6.34
#